data_AF-A0A511VEC6-F1
#
_entry.id   AF-A0A511VEC6-F1
#
_cell.length_a   1.000
_cell.length_b   1.000
_cell.length_c   1.000
_cell.angle_alpha   90.00
_cell.angle_beta   90.00
_cell.angle_gamma   90.00
#
_symmetry.space_group_name_H-M   'P 1'
#
loop_
_entity.id
_entity.type
_entity.pdbx_description
1 polymer ?
#
loop_
_entity_poly.entity_id
_entity_poly.type
_entity_poly.pdbx_seq_one_letter_code
_entity_poly.pdbx_strand_id
1 'polypeptide(L)'
;MAKPITVVKKHEPTEAEKQAMALGELVSIIAKNGEALQETLKLIQLLHESGALEIIGGLIQSREKIMEIGISQLSKPTMTRGVNNVMSAVGMLGELEPETIKKVFEGIVNGMQHSAEEVRAGKKTGMFDLMKAYKDPDINRAMTVMLGFLKGMGQKL
;
A
#
# COMPACT_ATOMS: atom_id res chain seq x y z
N MET A 1 39.43 -26.50 -66.33
CA MET A 1 39.54 -25.14 -65.75
C MET A 1 38.14 -24.57 -65.63
N ALA A 2 37.69 -24.19 -64.42
CA ALA A 2 36.37 -23.61 -64.21
C ALA A 2 36.41 -22.08 -64.37
N LYS A 3 35.40 -21.52 -65.07
CA LYS A 3 35.29 -20.07 -65.32
C LYS A 3 34.89 -19.32 -64.04
N PRO A 4 35.41 -18.11 -63.79
CA PRO A 4 35.14 -17.38 -62.56
C PRO A 4 33.74 -16.78 -62.56
N ILE A 5 32.99 -17.03 -61.49
CA ILE A 5 31.69 -16.40 -61.22
C ILE A 5 31.89 -14.92 -60.87
N THR A 6 31.26 -14.03 -61.63
CA THR A 6 31.54 -12.58 -61.60
C THR A 6 30.47 -11.74 -60.89
N VAL A 7 29.46 -12.34 -60.26
CA VAL A 7 28.42 -11.57 -59.57
C VAL A 7 27.92 -12.31 -58.33
N VAL A 8 28.37 -11.89 -57.16
CA VAL A 8 27.72 -12.22 -55.88
C VAL A 8 26.63 -11.17 -55.65
N LYS A 9 25.37 -11.49 -55.96
CA LYS A 9 24.25 -10.64 -55.56
C LYS A 9 24.03 -10.83 -54.06
N LYS A 10 24.30 -9.77 -53.28
CA LYS A 10 23.98 -9.72 -51.85
C LYS A 10 22.46 -9.73 -51.72
N HIS A 11 21.89 -10.83 -51.21
CA HIS A 11 20.46 -10.92 -50.93
C HIS A 11 20.15 -10.03 -49.73
N GLU A 12 19.47 -8.92 -49.97
CA GLU A 12 18.90 -8.12 -48.87
C GLU A 12 17.54 -8.74 -48.52
N PRO A 13 17.37 -9.23 -47.27
CA PRO A 13 16.13 -9.88 -46.89
C PRO A 13 14.97 -8.91 -47.06
N THR A 14 13.95 -9.38 -47.75
CA THR A 14 12.69 -8.66 -47.96
C THR A 14 12.01 -8.40 -46.61
N GLU A 15 11.14 -7.39 -46.53
CA GLU A 15 10.42 -7.08 -45.27
C GLU A 15 9.63 -8.27 -44.73
N ALA A 16 9.08 -9.12 -45.61
CA ALA A 16 8.42 -10.37 -45.24
C ALA A 16 9.40 -11.38 -44.59
N GLU A 17 10.62 -11.51 -45.12
CA GLU A 17 11.67 -12.36 -44.55
C GLU A 17 12.18 -11.82 -43.21
N LYS A 18 12.31 -10.51 -43.06
CA LYS A 18 12.68 -9.89 -41.77
C LYS A 18 11.60 -10.10 -40.71
N GLN A 19 10.33 -9.97 -41.06
CA GLN A 19 9.22 -10.24 -40.15
C GLN A 19 9.18 -11.72 -39.74
N ALA A 20 9.39 -12.64 -40.68
CA ALA A 20 9.45 -14.07 -40.38
C ALA A 20 10.62 -14.43 -39.46
N MET A 21 11.79 -13.81 -39.66
CA MET A 21 12.95 -13.97 -38.77
C MET A 21 12.68 -13.41 -37.37
N ALA A 22 12.11 -12.21 -37.26
CA ALA A 22 11.78 -11.60 -35.97
C ALA A 22 10.75 -12.42 -35.18
N LEU A 23 9.74 -12.98 -35.85
CA LEU A 23 8.78 -13.89 -35.25
C LEU A 23 9.45 -15.19 -34.77
N GLY A 24 10.35 -15.75 -35.58
CA GLY A 24 11.12 -16.95 -35.19
C GLY A 24 12.02 -16.71 -33.97
N GLU A 25 12.68 -15.56 -33.90
CA GLU A 25 13.48 -15.17 -32.73
C GLU A 25 12.61 -14.99 -31.48
N LEU A 26 11.47 -14.32 -31.59
CA LEU A 26 10.51 -14.19 -30.50
C LEU A 26 10.02 -15.54 -29.99
N VAL A 27 9.64 -16.46 -30.89
CA VAL A 27 9.21 -17.81 -30.54
C VAL A 27 10.34 -18.58 -29.83
N SER A 28 11.59 -18.44 -30.29
CA SER A 28 12.76 -19.07 -29.66
C SER A 28 13.01 -18.52 -28.24
N ILE A 29 12.90 -17.20 -28.06
CA ILE A 29 13.07 -16.55 -26.75
C ILE A 29 11.96 -17.00 -25.80
N ILE A 30 10.71 -17.04 -26.26
CA ILE A 30 9.57 -17.50 -25.46
C ILE A 30 9.72 -18.98 -25.10
N ALA A 31 10.09 -19.83 -26.05
CA ALA A 31 10.29 -21.26 -25.81
C ALA A 31 11.40 -21.54 -24.80
N LYS A 32 12.50 -20.76 -24.84
CA LYS A 32 13.61 -20.89 -23.88
C LYS A 32 13.29 -20.35 -22.49
N ASN A 33 12.38 -19.37 -22.38
CA ASN A 33 12.08 -18.69 -21.12
C ASN A 33 10.63 -18.92 -20.67
N GLY A 34 9.98 -19.98 -21.15
CA GLY A 34 8.54 -20.20 -20.94
C GLY A 34 8.13 -20.21 -19.48
N GLU A 35 8.94 -20.82 -18.61
CA GLU A 35 8.68 -20.88 -17.17
C GLU A 35 8.78 -19.50 -16.50
N ALA A 36 9.86 -18.75 -16.75
CA ALA A 36 10.04 -17.39 -16.23
C ALA A 36 8.97 -16.43 -16.74
N LEU A 37 8.55 -16.57 -18.01
CA LEU A 37 7.44 -15.80 -18.57
C LEU A 37 6.12 -16.16 -17.90
N GLN A 38 5.87 -17.44 -17.64
CA GLN A 38 4.66 -17.88 -16.95
C GLN A 38 4.60 -17.38 -15.50
N GLU A 39 5.72 -17.39 -14.78
CA GLU A 39 5.82 -16.80 -13.43
C GLU A 39 5.61 -15.29 -13.45
N THR A 40 6.19 -14.59 -14.42
CA THR A 40 6.01 -13.15 -14.58
C THR A 40 4.55 -12.81 -14.89
N LEU A 41 3.90 -13.58 -15.76
CA LEU A 41 2.47 -13.41 -16.07
C LEU A 41 1.59 -13.68 -14.85
N LYS A 42 1.89 -14.72 -14.05
CA LYS A 42 1.19 -14.97 -12.78
C LYS A 42 1.37 -13.81 -11.80
N LEU A 43 2.57 -13.27 -11.68
CA LEU A 43 2.84 -12.11 -10.82
C LEU A 43 2.03 -10.89 -11.28
N ILE A 44 2.04 -10.59 -12.58
CA ILE A 44 1.25 -9.50 -13.17
C ILE A 44 -0.24 -9.71 -12.88
N GLN A 45 -0.73 -10.94 -13.02
CA GLN A 45 -2.13 -11.27 -12.77
C GLN A 45 -2.50 -11.09 -11.28
N LEU A 46 -1.67 -11.56 -10.35
CA LEU A 46 -1.86 -11.33 -8.92
C LEU A 46 -1.84 -9.84 -8.56
N LEU A 47 -0.94 -9.07 -9.17
CA LEU A 47 -0.86 -7.62 -8.98
C LEU A 47 -2.10 -6.90 -9.55
N HIS A 48 -2.69 -7.42 -10.62
CA HIS A 48 -3.93 -6.88 -11.21
C HIS A 48 -5.14 -7.21 -10.35
N GLU A 49 -5.29 -8.47 -9.94
CA GLU A 49 -6.41 -8.92 -9.09
C GLU A 49 -6.42 -8.25 -7.71
N SER A 50 -5.24 -7.92 -7.17
CA SER A 50 -5.11 -7.21 -5.89
C SER A 50 -5.30 -5.69 -5.98
N GLY A 51 -5.48 -5.12 -7.18
CA GLY A 51 -5.57 -3.67 -7.39
C GLY A 51 -4.21 -2.94 -7.31
N ALA A 52 -3.10 -3.67 -7.13
CA ALA A 52 -1.78 -3.10 -7.00
C ALA A 52 -1.27 -2.49 -8.31
N LEU A 53 -1.65 -3.06 -9.45
CA LEU A 53 -1.29 -2.55 -10.79
C LEU A 53 -1.92 -1.18 -11.06
N GLU A 54 -3.16 -0.96 -10.61
CA GLU A 54 -3.86 0.32 -10.70
C GLU A 54 -3.21 1.38 -9.81
N ILE A 55 -2.76 1.00 -8.62
CA ILE A 55 -2.00 1.87 -7.72
C ILE A 55 -0.67 2.27 -8.36
N ILE A 56 0.10 1.31 -8.86
CA ILE A 56 1.38 1.56 -9.54
C ILE A 56 1.16 2.44 -10.78
N GLY A 57 0.13 2.15 -11.58
CA GLY A 57 -0.26 2.96 -12.74
C GLY A 57 -0.64 4.39 -12.35
N GLY A 58 -1.43 4.56 -11.30
CA GLY A 58 -1.82 5.86 -10.76
C GLY A 58 -0.64 6.68 -10.25
N LEU A 59 0.34 6.04 -9.61
CA LEU A 59 1.59 6.67 -9.17
C LEU A 59 2.43 7.15 -10.37
N ILE A 60 2.54 6.34 -11.43
CA ILE A 60 3.28 6.70 -12.65
C ILE A 60 2.58 7.84 -13.39
N GLN A 61 1.25 7.81 -13.52
CA GLN A 61 0.48 8.90 -14.13
C GLN A 61 0.56 10.19 -13.31
N SER A 62 0.65 10.07 -11.98
CA SER A 62 0.82 11.20 -11.07
C SER A 62 2.25 11.74 -11.02
N ARG A 63 3.19 11.19 -11.80
CA ARG A 63 4.61 11.57 -11.81
C ARG A 63 4.83 13.07 -12.03
N GLU A 64 4.03 13.72 -12.86
CA GLU A 64 4.15 15.17 -13.11
C GLU A 64 3.82 15.99 -11.85
N LYS A 65 2.82 15.57 -11.06
CA LYS A 65 2.47 16.19 -9.76
C LYS A 65 3.46 15.86 -8.64
N ILE A 66 4.08 14.67 -8.68
CA ILE A 66 5.05 14.23 -7.66
C ILE A 66 6.44 14.85 -7.91
N MET A 67 6.83 15.07 -9.17
CA MET A 67 8.12 15.73 -9.49
C MET A 67 8.16 17.19 -9.05
N GLU A 68 7.03 17.88 -9.01
CA GLU A 68 6.90 19.24 -8.48
C GLU A 68 7.13 19.28 -6.95
N ILE A 69 6.88 18.15 -6.26
CA ILE A 69 7.15 17.94 -4.83
C ILE A 69 8.36 17.01 -4.67
N GLY A 70 9.51 17.43 -5.20
CA GLY A 70 10.84 17.05 -4.71
C GLY A 70 11.14 15.55 -4.57
N ILE A 71 11.43 14.88 -5.67
CA ILE A 71 12.07 13.54 -5.66
C ILE A 71 13.40 13.55 -4.85
N SER A 72 14.07 14.70 -4.73
CA SER A 72 15.27 14.89 -3.90
C SER A 72 15.03 14.87 -2.38
N GLN A 73 13.77 14.90 -1.92
CA GLN A 73 13.42 14.73 -0.50
C GLN A 73 13.24 13.26 -0.11
N LEU A 74 12.93 12.37 -1.05
CA LEU A 74 12.68 10.94 -0.79
C LEU A 74 13.96 10.19 -0.38
N SER A 75 15.13 10.65 -0.83
CA SER A 75 16.44 10.10 -0.46
C SER A 75 16.95 10.61 0.90
N LYS A 76 16.20 11.49 1.58
CA LYS A 76 16.61 12.01 2.88
C LYS A 76 16.40 10.95 3.98
N PRO A 77 17.30 10.84 4.96
CA PRO A 77 17.17 9.94 6.11
C PRO A 77 15.81 10.05 6.83
N THR A 78 15.19 11.22 6.80
CA THR A 78 13.87 11.49 7.36
C THR A 78 12.79 10.58 6.76
N MET A 79 12.87 10.26 5.47
CA MET A 79 11.85 9.46 4.81
C MET A 79 12.05 7.96 5.05
N THR A 80 13.30 7.49 5.08
CA THR A 80 13.62 6.11 5.53
C THR A 80 13.23 5.89 6.99
N ARG A 81 13.44 6.88 7.86
CA ARG A 81 12.94 6.84 9.26
C ARG A 81 11.42 6.83 9.30
N GLY A 82 10.75 7.62 8.46
CA GLY A 82 9.30 7.63 8.34
C GLY A 82 8.75 6.26 7.96
N VAL A 83 9.31 5.63 6.93
CA VAL A 83 8.95 4.28 6.49
C VAL A 83 9.19 3.26 7.60
N ASN A 84 10.35 3.30 8.27
CA ASN A 84 10.65 2.41 9.39
C ASN A 84 9.67 2.60 10.55
N ASN A 85 9.33 3.84 10.91
CA ASN A 85 8.36 4.13 11.97
C ASN A 85 6.96 3.62 11.62
N VAL A 86 6.53 3.76 10.36
CA VAL A 86 5.24 3.23 9.89
C VAL A 86 5.27 1.71 9.92
N MET A 87 6.33 1.06 9.45
CA MET A 87 6.46 -0.40 9.51
C MET A 87 6.49 -0.90 10.96
N SER A 88 7.19 -0.20 11.86
CA SER A 88 7.17 -0.52 13.30
C SER A 88 5.78 -0.33 13.90
N ALA A 89 5.05 0.73 13.54
CA ALA A 89 3.68 0.93 14.00
C ALA A 89 2.74 -0.17 13.49
N VAL A 90 2.88 -0.58 12.23
CA VAL A 90 2.12 -1.70 11.66
C VAL A 90 2.47 -3.02 12.37
N GLY A 91 3.75 -3.26 12.65
CA GLY A 91 4.19 -4.43 13.41
C GLY A 91 3.59 -4.47 14.81
N MET A 92 3.66 -3.35 15.55
CA MET A 92 3.05 -3.21 16.88
C MET A 92 1.53 -3.39 16.85
N LEU A 93 0.85 -2.89 15.81
CA LEU A 93 -0.59 -3.11 15.62
C LEU A 93 -0.90 -4.59 15.31
N GLY A 94 0.00 -5.30 14.62
CA GLY A 94 -0.12 -6.72 14.33
C GLY A 94 0.09 -7.63 15.56
N GLU A 95 0.72 -7.14 16.63
CA GLU A 95 0.85 -7.85 17.90
C GLU A 95 -0.43 -7.78 18.76
N LEU A 96 -1.39 -6.93 18.40
CA LEU A 96 -2.66 -6.80 19.13
C LEU A 96 -3.69 -7.83 18.64
N GLU A 97 -4.51 -8.32 19.57
CA GLU A 97 -5.63 -9.19 19.22
C GLU A 97 -6.67 -8.45 18.36
N PRO A 98 -7.10 -9.02 17.21
CA PRO A 98 -8.07 -8.38 16.30
C PRO A 98 -9.37 -7.94 16.98
N GLU A 99 -9.85 -8.72 17.95
CA GLU A 99 -11.07 -8.44 18.73
C GLU A 99 -10.90 -7.19 19.59
N THR A 100 -9.71 -6.96 20.12
CA THR A 100 -9.38 -5.78 20.93
C THR A 100 -9.33 -4.54 20.05
N ILE A 101 -8.71 -4.62 18.88
CA ILE A 101 -8.70 -3.54 17.88
C ILE A 101 -10.15 -3.17 17.51
N LYS A 102 -10.97 -4.17 17.15
CA LYS A 102 -12.36 -3.96 16.75
C LYS A 102 -13.16 -3.24 17.83
N LYS A 103 -13.09 -3.69 19.09
CA LYS A 103 -13.82 -3.07 20.21
C LYS A 103 -13.41 -1.63 20.44
N VAL A 104 -12.11 -1.31 20.35
CA VAL A 104 -11.62 0.07 20.51
C VAL A 104 -12.15 0.95 19.39
N PHE A 105 -12.06 0.50 18.13
CA PHE A 105 -12.58 1.25 16.99
C PHE A 105 -14.10 1.45 17.06
N GLU A 106 -14.86 0.42 17.38
CA GLU A 106 -16.32 0.51 17.58
C GLU A 106 -16.67 1.49 18.70
N GLY A 107 -15.92 1.48 19.80
CA GLY A 107 -16.07 2.44 20.90
C GLY A 107 -15.79 3.88 20.47
N ILE A 108 -14.75 4.12 19.67
CA ILE A 108 -14.42 5.45 19.12
C ILE A 108 -15.54 5.94 18.19
N VAL A 109 -16.01 5.08 17.27
CA VAL A 109 -17.09 5.43 16.35
C VAL A 109 -18.38 5.75 17.10
N ASN A 110 -18.78 4.92 18.07
CA ASN A 110 -19.95 5.19 18.92
C ASN A 110 -19.79 6.49 19.71
N GLY A 111 -18.61 6.74 20.29
CA GLY A 111 -18.34 7.97 21.04
C GLY A 111 -18.45 9.23 20.17
N MET A 112 -17.96 9.18 18.93
CA MET A 112 -18.10 10.28 17.97
C MET A 112 -19.56 10.53 17.58
N GLN A 113 -20.34 9.46 17.34
CA GLN A 113 -21.76 9.56 17.02
C GLN A 113 -22.54 10.17 18.20
N HIS A 114 -22.32 9.64 19.41
CA HIS A 114 -22.98 10.13 20.63
C HIS A 114 -22.64 11.60 20.91
N SER A 115 -21.37 11.99 20.78
CA SER A 115 -20.93 13.38 20.91
C SER A 115 -21.60 14.30 19.88
N ALA A 116 -21.67 13.86 18.63
CA ALA A 116 -22.35 14.63 17.58
C ALA A 116 -23.85 14.83 17.88
N GLU A 117 -24.53 13.82 18.44
CA GLU A 117 -25.93 13.92 18.88
C GLU A 117 -26.11 14.89 20.05
N GLU A 118 -25.26 14.82 21.08
CA GLU A 118 -25.33 15.72 22.23
C GLU A 118 -25.06 17.18 21.84
N VAL A 119 -24.09 17.41 20.94
CA VAL A 119 -23.80 18.73 20.38
C VAL A 119 -24.99 19.27 19.57
N ARG A 120 -25.60 18.44 18.71
CA ARG A 120 -26.81 18.83 17.94
C ARG A 120 -28.00 19.14 18.85
N ALA A 121 -28.14 18.42 19.96
CA ALA A 121 -29.17 18.68 20.96
C ALA A 121 -28.90 19.95 21.79
N GLY A 122 -27.78 20.66 21.55
CA GLY A 122 -27.39 21.86 22.29
C GLY A 122 -27.09 21.59 23.77
N LYS A 123 -26.85 20.33 24.13
CA LYS A 123 -26.65 19.87 25.50
C LYS A 123 -25.27 20.33 25.96
N LYS A 124 -25.21 21.02 27.10
CA LYS A 124 -23.96 21.48 27.71
C LYS A 124 -23.71 20.65 28.96
N THR A 125 -22.51 20.13 29.10
CA THR A 125 -22.10 19.40 30.30
C THR A 125 -21.86 20.38 31.45
N GLY A 126 -22.70 20.33 32.48
CA GLY A 126 -22.52 21.10 33.71
C GLY A 126 -21.70 20.36 34.76
N MET A 127 -21.33 21.06 35.84
CA MET A 127 -20.58 20.48 36.97
C MET A 127 -21.32 19.31 37.65
N PHE A 128 -22.66 19.37 37.69
CA PHE A 128 -23.49 18.30 38.22
C PHE A 128 -23.51 17.06 37.32
N ASP A 129 -23.47 17.26 36.00
CA ASP A 129 -23.42 16.17 35.02
C ASP A 129 -22.06 15.45 35.08
N LEU A 130 -20.97 16.17 35.38
CA LEU A 130 -19.66 15.56 35.64
C LEU A 130 -19.68 14.65 36.88
N MET A 131 -20.35 15.07 37.95
CA MET A 131 -20.50 14.22 39.15
C MET A 131 -21.36 12.98 38.88
N LYS A 132 -22.39 13.10 38.04
CA LYS A 132 -23.17 11.94 37.58
C LYS A 132 -22.34 11.03 36.68
N ALA A 133 -21.59 11.61 35.75
CA ALA A 133 -20.73 10.90 34.82
C ALA A 133 -19.69 10.03 35.54
N TYR A 134 -19.16 10.50 36.68
CA TYR A 134 -18.24 9.70 37.48
C TYR A 134 -18.88 8.40 38.04
N LYS A 135 -20.20 8.43 38.32
CA LYS A 135 -20.96 7.27 38.79
C LYS A 135 -21.58 6.44 37.67
N ASP A 136 -21.48 6.91 36.42
CA ASP A 136 -21.97 6.20 35.27
C ASP A 136 -21.08 4.98 34.97
N PRO A 137 -21.67 3.77 34.82
CA PRO A 137 -20.89 2.55 34.65
C PRO A 137 -20.09 2.50 33.34
N ASP A 138 -20.58 3.14 32.27
CA ASP A 138 -19.92 3.12 30.96
C ASP A 138 -18.74 4.10 30.96
N ILE A 139 -18.91 5.28 31.56
CA ILE A 139 -17.83 6.26 31.76
C ILE A 139 -16.76 5.71 32.70
N ASN A 140 -17.16 5.04 33.79
CA ASN A 140 -16.22 4.42 34.73
C ASN A 140 -15.37 3.33 34.07
N ARG A 141 -15.99 2.49 33.21
CA ARG A 141 -15.27 1.46 32.44
C ARG A 141 -14.25 2.08 31.50
N ALA A 142 -14.62 3.12 30.75
CA ALA A 142 -13.70 3.83 29.86
C ALA A 142 -12.53 4.48 30.64
N MET A 143 -12.82 5.09 31.78
CA MET A 143 -11.79 5.65 32.68
C MET A 143 -10.83 4.59 33.19
N THR A 144 -11.33 3.40 33.56
CA THR A 144 -10.48 2.29 34.04
C THR A 144 -9.53 1.81 32.95
N VAL A 145 -10.01 1.65 31.71
CA VAL A 145 -9.18 1.29 30.56
C VAL A 145 -8.12 2.37 30.31
N MET A 146 -8.51 3.64 30.29
CA MET A 146 -7.60 4.76 30.08
C MET A 146 -6.51 4.81 31.15
N LEU A 147 -6.86 4.71 32.43
CA LEU A 147 -5.91 4.71 33.54
C LEU A 147 -4.98 3.48 33.50
N GLY A 148 -5.52 2.30 33.13
CA GLY A 148 -4.73 1.09 32.92
C GLY A 148 -3.71 1.25 31.80
N PHE A 149 -4.13 1.82 30.66
CA PHE A 149 -3.25 2.14 29.54
C PHE A 149 -2.13 3.11 29.96
N LEU A 150 -2.47 4.22 30.62
CA LEU A 150 -1.50 5.21 31.07
C LEU A 150 -0.49 4.61 32.05
N LYS A 151 -0.94 3.74 32.96
CA LYS A 151 -0.06 3.00 33.88
C LYS A 151 0.90 2.08 33.14
N GLY A 152 0.42 1.30 32.16
CA GLY A 152 1.25 0.40 31.36
C GLY A 152 2.27 1.14 30.49
N MET A 153 1.85 2.26 29.89
CA MET A 153 2.75 3.14 29.13
C MET A 153 3.87 3.70 30.01
N GLY A 154 3.53 4.20 31.21
CA GLY A 154 4.51 4.73 32.16
C GLY A 154 5.48 3.69 32.73
N GLN A 155 5.21 2.40 32.59
CA GLN A 155 6.16 1.33 32.97
C GLN A 155 7.21 1.05 31.89
N LYS A 156 7.01 1.56 30.66
CA LYS A 156 7.89 1.34 29.49
C LYS A 156 8.64 2.59 29.06
N LEU A 157 8.35 3.74 29.69
CA LEU A 157 9.06 5.02 29.56
C LEU A 157 10.03 5.20 30.73
#